data_AF-A0A6L5PUH2-F1
#
_entry.id   AF-A0A6L5PUH2-F1
#
_cell.length_a   1.000
_cell.length_b   1.000
_cell.length_c   1.000
_cell.angle_alpha   90.00
_cell.angle_beta   90.00
_cell.angle_gamma   90.00
#
_symmetry.space_group_name_H-M   'P 1'
#
loop_
_entity.id
_entity.type
_entity.pdbx_description
1 polymer ?
#
loop_
_entity_poly.entity_id
_entity_poly.type
_entity_poly.pdbx_seq_one_letter_code
_entity_poly.pdbx_strand_id
1 'polypeptide(L)'
;MLQQQLEEIRNNNYILDNTLNIDSLSSNMFEHIGVTDSYLRDKLIYSTFYHLIKKDYISHTQLQKLLLESISEKYLLYKIHSDDEDAVFTRAFTTLLLALIIDA
;
A
#
# COMPACT_ATOMS: atom_id res chain seq x y z
N MET A 1 -15.65 -2.05 -2.04
CA MET A 1 -15.47 -0.64 -1.61
C MET A 1 -14.07 -0.15 -1.93
N LEU A 2 -12.98 -0.74 -1.40
CA LEU A 2 -11.60 -0.30 -1.72
C LEU A 2 -11.27 -0.35 -3.22
N GLN A 3 -11.52 -1.48 -3.89
CA GLN A 3 -11.23 -1.63 -5.33
C GLN A 3 -11.85 -0.51 -6.18
N GLN A 4 -13.15 -0.27 -6.04
CA GLN A 4 -13.85 0.78 -6.78
C GLN A 4 -13.25 2.17 -6.49
N GLN A 5 -12.96 2.48 -5.23
CA GLN A 5 -12.33 3.75 -4.86
C GLN A 5 -10.96 3.93 -5.54
N LEU A 6 -10.14 2.87 -5.58
CA LEU A 6 -8.83 2.91 -6.24
C LEU A 6 -8.96 2.99 -7.77
N GLU A 7 -9.99 2.38 -8.36
CA GLU A 7 -10.29 2.53 -9.78
C GLU A 7 -10.68 3.97 -10.12
N GLU A 8 -11.51 4.62 -9.30
CA GLU A 8 -11.88 6.04 -9.46
C GLU A 8 -10.64 6.93 -9.37
N ILE A 9 -9.77 6.71 -8.38
CA ILE A 9 -8.49 7.44 -8.24
C ILE A 9 -7.60 7.23 -9.47
N ARG A 10 -7.44 5.99 -9.94
CA ARG A 10 -6.64 5.66 -11.12
C ARG A 10 -7.22 6.32 -12.38
N ASN A 11 -8.54 6.24 -12.57
CA ASN A 11 -9.23 6.83 -13.72
C ASN A 11 -9.15 8.37 -13.72
N ASN A 12 -9.04 8.98 -12.53
CA ASN A 12 -8.76 10.40 -12.38
C ASN A 12 -7.26 10.75 -12.43
N ASN A 13 -6.42 9.87 -12.99
CA ASN A 13 -4.96 10.04 -13.12
C ASN A 13 -4.25 10.34 -11.78
N TYR A 14 -4.77 9.79 -10.68
CA TYR A 14 -4.27 10.01 -9.33
C TYR A 14 -4.23 11.50 -8.96
N ILE A 15 -5.20 12.28 -9.44
CA ILE A 15 -5.44 13.65 -8.98
C ILE A 15 -6.41 13.54 -7.80
N LEU A 16 -5.95 13.95 -6.63
CA LEU A 16 -6.76 13.89 -5.42
C LEU A 16 -7.31 15.29 -5.09
N ASP A 17 -8.56 15.32 -4.65
CA ASP A 17 -9.13 16.51 -4.04
C ASP A 17 -8.86 16.54 -2.52
N ASN A 18 -9.10 17.70 -1.91
CA ASN A 18 -8.86 17.90 -0.47
C ASN A 18 -9.90 17.18 0.43
N THR A 19 -10.87 16.47 -0.13
CA THR A 19 -11.90 15.76 0.64
C THR A 19 -11.47 14.34 1.01
N LEU A 20 -10.51 13.78 0.28
CA LEU A 20 -10.02 12.44 0.52
C LEU A 20 -9.09 12.39 1.73
N ASN A 21 -9.44 11.55 2.70
CA ASN A 21 -8.58 11.29 3.85
C ASN A 21 -7.45 10.30 3.48
N ILE A 22 -6.26 10.83 3.27
CA ILE A 22 -5.06 10.05 2.87
C ILE A 22 -4.65 9.04 3.93
N ASP A 23 -4.77 9.36 5.23
CA ASP A 23 -4.46 8.42 6.29
C ASP A 23 -5.36 7.19 6.20
N SER A 24 -6.67 7.42 6.11
CA SER A 24 -7.65 6.33 6.04
C SER A 24 -7.46 5.48 4.78
N LEU A 25 -7.20 6.11 3.62
CA LEU A 25 -6.94 5.39 2.39
C LEU A 25 -5.66 4.56 2.48
N SER A 26 -4.56 5.16 2.95
CA SER A 26 -3.25 4.50 3.06
C SER A 26 -3.31 3.32 4.00
N SER A 27 -3.96 3.46 5.16
CA SER A 27 -4.17 2.35 6.10
C SER A 27 -4.98 1.22 5.47
N ASN A 28 -6.08 1.51 4.77
CA ASN A 28 -6.91 0.49 4.13
C ASN A 28 -6.15 -0.25 3.02
N MET A 29 -5.41 0.47 2.18
CA MET A 29 -4.54 -0.12 1.17
C MET A 29 -3.47 -1.01 1.80
N PHE A 30 -2.87 -0.57 2.91
CA PHE A 30 -1.81 -1.29 3.59
C PHE A 30 -2.32 -2.56 4.27
N GLU A 31 -3.50 -2.53 4.88
CA GLU A 31 -4.15 -3.74 5.43
C GLU A 31 -4.43 -4.80 4.35
N HIS A 32 -4.66 -4.38 3.11
CA HIS A 32 -4.93 -5.25 1.96
C HIS A 32 -3.70 -5.48 1.06
N ILE A 33 -2.50 -5.08 1.48
CA ILE A 33 -1.29 -5.09 0.65
C ILE A 33 -0.93 -6.50 0.11
N GLY A 34 -1.32 -7.55 0.84
CA GLY A 34 -1.09 -8.95 0.48
C GLY A 34 -2.30 -9.69 -0.07
N VAL A 35 -3.36 -8.99 -0.52
CA VAL A 35 -4.57 -9.66 -1.04
C VAL A 35 -4.24 -10.58 -2.24
N THR A 36 -4.93 -11.72 -2.33
CA THR A 36 -4.68 -12.74 -3.37
C THR A 36 -5.14 -12.30 -4.77
N ASP A 37 -6.11 -11.39 -4.85
CA ASP A 37 -6.50 -10.75 -6.10
C ASP A 37 -5.37 -9.87 -6.65
N SER A 38 -4.69 -10.39 -7.67
CA SER A 38 -3.59 -9.70 -8.36
C SER A 38 -3.97 -8.36 -8.98
N TYR A 39 -5.23 -8.17 -9.39
CA TYR A 39 -5.63 -6.90 -9.98
C TYR A 39 -5.73 -5.82 -8.90
N LEU A 40 -6.38 -6.13 -7.77
CA LEU A 40 -6.43 -5.22 -6.63
C LEU A 40 -5.04 -4.96 -6.06
N ARG A 41 -4.22 -5.99 -5.91
CA ARG A 41 -2.89 -5.87 -5.32
C ARG A 41 -1.91 -5.09 -6.21
N ASP A 42 -1.74 -5.51 -7.46
CA ASP A 42 -0.70 -5.01 -8.35
C ASP A 42 -1.13 -3.72 -9.05
N LYS A 43 -2.33 -3.74 -9.66
CA LYS A 43 -2.81 -2.65 -10.54
C LYS A 43 -3.47 -1.51 -9.78
N LEU A 44 -3.89 -1.74 -8.55
CA LEU A 44 -4.56 -0.74 -7.74
C LEU A 44 -3.75 -0.37 -6.50
N ILE A 45 -3.56 -1.26 -5.52
CA ILE A 45 -2.90 -0.92 -4.25
C ILE A 45 -1.45 -0.46 -4.47
N TYR A 46 -0.61 -1.30 -5.06
CA TYR A 46 0.82 -0.97 -5.23
C TYR A 46 1.02 0.25 -6.14
N SER A 47 0.30 0.27 -7.27
CA SER A 47 0.35 1.39 -8.22
C SER A 47 -0.15 2.70 -7.59
N THR A 48 -1.18 2.65 -6.74
CA THR A 48 -1.66 3.84 -6.03
C THR A 48 -0.63 4.31 -5.02
N PHE A 49 -0.05 3.44 -4.19
CA PHE A 49 1.06 3.83 -3.30
C PHE A 49 2.19 4.54 -4.06
N TYR A 50 2.63 3.97 -5.19
CA TYR A 50 3.64 4.61 -6.04
C TYR A 50 3.27 6.05 -6.41
N HIS A 51 2.06 6.27 -6.93
CA HIS A 51 1.63 7.60 -7.36
C HIS A 51 1.39 8.56 -6.19
N LEU A 52 0.88 8.09 -5.05
CA LEU A 52 0.67 8.95 -3.89
C LEU A 52 2.00 9.41 -3.28
N ILE A 53 2.98 8.51 -3.22
CA ILE A 53 4.32 8.83 -2.72
C ILE A 53 5.02 9.80 -3.69
N LYS A 54 5.08 9.49 -4.98
CA LYS A 54 5.79 10.33 -5.97
C LYS A 54 5.16 11.69 -6.25
N LYS A 55 3.90 11.89 -5.85
CA LYS A 55 3.21 13.18 -5.93
C LYS A 55 3.15 13.91 -4.58
N ASP A 56 3.89 13.46 -3.58
CA ASP A 56 3.95 14.04 -2.23
C ASP A 56 2.59 14.12 -1.51
N TYR A 57 1.63 13.26 -1.88
CA TYR A 57 0.33 13.21 -1.20
C TYR A 57 0.42 12.56 0.18
N ILE A 58 1.42 11.70 0.39
CA ILE A 58 1.72 11.12 1.71
C ILE A 58 2.84 11.94 2.33
N SER A 59 2.54 12.64 3.42
CA SER A 59 3.53 13.44 4.16
C SER A 59 4.64 12.58 4.74
N HIS A 60 5.80 13.19 4.98
CA HIS A 60 6.95 12.52 5.61
C HIS A 60 6.59 11.82 6.94
N THR A 61 5.76 12.44 7.78
CA THR A 61 5.31 11.83 9.04
C THR A 61 4.46 10.58 8.81
N GLN A 62 3.62 10.57 7.77
CA GLN A 62 2.83 9.40 7.38
C GLN A 62 3.72 8.30 6.80
N LEU A 63 4.70 8.66 5.95
CA LEU A 63 5.70 7.72 5.43
C LEU A 63 6.49 7.05 6.54
N GLN A 64 6.91 7.82 7.55
CA GLN A 64 7.64 7.27 8.71
C GLN A 64 6.78 6.27 9.50
N LYS A 65 5.49 6.55 9.70
CA LYS A 65 4.57 5.60 10.34
C LYS A 65 4.42 4.33 9.52
N LEU A 66 4.19 4.48 8.21
CA LEU A 66 4.03 3.36 7.29
C LEU A 66 5.30 2.49 7.22
N LEU A 67 6.48 3.11 7.25
CA LEU A 67 7.77 2.43 7.33
C LEU A 67 7.89 1.57 8.59
N LEU A 68 7.60 2.16 9.76
CA LEU A 68 7.69 1.46 11.05
C LEU A 68 6.72 0.28 11.11
N GLU A 69 5.51 0.43 10.57
CA GLU A 69 4.58 -0.69 10.49
C GLU A 69 5.03 -1.75 9.48
N SER A 70 5.57 -1.34 8.33
CA SER A 70 6.06 -2.23 7.27
C SER A 70 7.14 -3.18 7.75
N ILE A 71 8.09 -2.71 8.58
CA ILE A 71 9.18 -3.56 9.10
C ILE A 71 8.76 -4.47 10.27
N SER A 72 7.52 -4.40 10.72
CA SER A 72 7.03 -5.20 11.85
C SER A 72 6.77 -6.67 11.48
N GLU A 73 6.62 -7.52 12.50
CA GLU A 73 6.24 -8.93 12.33
C GLU A 73 4.87 -9.10 11.64
N LYS A 74 4.01 -8.08 11.71
CA LYS A 74 2.69 -8.10 11.08
C LYS A 74 2.78 -8.05 9.55
N TYR A 75 3.89 -7.57 8.97
CA TYR A 75 3.99 -7.35 7.53
C TYR A 75 5.26 -7.94 6.90
N LEU A 76 6.45 -7.38 7.16
CA LEU A 76 7.70 -7.87 6.55
C LEU A 76 7.98 -9.34 6.89
N LEU A 77 7.73 -9.72 8.15
CA LEU A 77 7.92 -11.10 8.62
C LEU A 77 6.59 -11.88 8.69
N TYR A 78 5.54 -11.39 8.03
CA TYR A 78 4.20 -11.96 8.12
C TYR A 78 4.20 -13.45 7.83
N LYS A 79 3.90 -14.25 8.85
CA LYS A 79 3.84 -15.72 8.80
C LYS A 79 5.03 -16.37 8.09
N ILE A 80 6.25 -15.85 8.29
CA ILE A 80 7.46 -16.33 7.60
C ILE A 80 7.79 -17.81 7.85
N HIS A 81 7.28 -18.39 8.94
CA HIS A 81 7.45 -19.79 9.30
C HIS A 81 6.22 -20.66 9.03
N SER A 82 5.20 -20.14 8.35
CA SER A 82 4.01 -20.92 8.01
C SER A 82 4.07 -21.43 6.57
N ASP A 83 3.38 -22.54 6.32
CA ASP A 83 3.17 -23.11 4.99
C ASP A 83 2.03 -22.42 4.21
N ASP A 84 1.55 -21.26 4.68
CA ASP A 84 0.57 -20.43 3.98
C ASP A 84 1.21 -19.79 2.74
N GLU A 85 0.95 -20.39 1.58
CA GLU A 85 1.50 -19.93 0.29
C GLU A 85 1.08 -18.49 -0.02
N ASP A 86 -0.12 -18.07 0.37
CA ASP A 86 -0.62 -16.72 0.10
C ASP A 86 0.05 -15.65 0.98
N ALA A 87 0.59 -16.03 2.15
CA ALA A 87 1.32 -15.11 3.02
C ALA A 87 2.56 -14.49 2.34
N VAL A 88 3.07 -15.10 1.27
CA VAL A 88 4.15 -14.54 0.45
C VAL A 88 3.78 -13.19 -0.14
N PHE A 89 2.51 -12.96 -0.49
CA PHE A 89 2.06 -11.71 -1.10
C PHE A 89 2.20 -10.55 -0.12
N THR A 90 1.80 -10.73 1.15
CA THR A 90 2.00 -9.69 2.18
C THR A 90 3.47 -9.32 2.30
N ARG A 91 4.37 -10.30 2.41
CA ARG A 91 5.81 -10.05 2.57
C ARG A 91 6.41 -9.37 1.34
N ALA A 92 6.10 -9.89 0.14
CA ALA A 92 6.64 -9.38 -1.11
C ALA A 92 6.18 -7.94 -1.39
N PHE A 93 4.88 -7.66 -1.28
CA PHE A 93 4.36 -6.32 -1.56
C PHE A 93 4.69 -5.31 -0.46
N THR A 94 4.82 -5.74 0.80
CA THR A 94 5.41 -4.91 1.85
C THR A 94 6.86 -4.56 1.52
N THR A 95 7.66 -5.50 1.01
CA THR A 95 9.04 -5.24 0.60
C THR A 95 9.11 -4.25 -0.57
N LEU A 96 8.21 -4.35 -1.54
CA LEU A 96 8.11 -3.38 -2.63
C LEU A 96 7.70 -1.98 -2.12
N LEU A 97 6.76 -1.92 -1.18
CA LEU A 97 6.35 -0.66 -0.55
C LEU A 97 7.50 -0.02 0.25
N LEU A 98 8.29 -0.82 0.98
CA LEU A 98 9.49 -0.34 1.68
C LEU A 98 10.47 0.33 0.72
N ALA A 99 10.72 -0.28 -0.45
CA ALA A 99 11.58 0.32 -1.47
C ALA A 99 11.04 1.67 -1.96
N LEU A 100 9.71 1.78 -2.17
CA LEU A 100 9.08 3.05 -2.55
C LEU A 100 9.20 4.12 -1.47
N ILE A 101 9.07 3.76 -0.19
CA ILE A 101 9.17 4.70 0.93
C ILE A 101 10.60 5.21 1.09
N ILE A 102 11.61 4.36 0.87
CA ILE A 102 13.02 4.74 0.99
C ILE A 102 13.47 5.62 -0.19
N ASP A 103 12.86 5.45 -1.37
CA ASP A 103 13.10 6.24 -2.58
C ASP A 103 12.24 7.52 -2.66
N ALA A 104 11.46 7.82 -1.62
CA ALA A 104 10.56 8.98 -1.55
C ALA A 104 11.33 10.30 -1.38
#